data_AF-A0A8S1B4N4-F1
#
_entry.id   AF-A0A8S1B4N4-F1
#
_cell.length_a   1.000
_cell.length_b   1.000
_cell.length_c   1.000
_cell.angle_alpha   90.00
_cell.angle_beta   90.00
_cell.angle_gamma   90.00
#
_symmetry.space_group_name_H-M   'P 1'
#
loop_
_entity.id
_entity.type
_entity.pdbx_description
1 polymer ?
#
loop_
_entity_poly.entity_id
_entity_poly.type
_entity_poly.pdbx_seq_one_letter_code
_entity_poly.pdbx_strand_id
1 'polypeptide(L)' 'MSNVDIDNDGFQKVKSKRLSKNKPTRIPPKAIQFDKRDVVVEVEKVFQRIQSAVEDLRVSNYLGGFLNTV' A
#
# COMPACT_ATOMS: atom_id res chain seq x y z
N MET A 1 -45.54 -34.73 -7.84
CA MET A 1 -44.17 -34.28 -8.17
C MET A 1 -44.25 -33.54 -9.49
N SER A 2 -43.89 -32.26 -9.51
CA SER A 2 -43.98 -31.40 -10.71
C SER A 2 -43.09 -31.93 -11.83
N ASN A 3 -43.62 -32.02 -13.05
CA ASN A 3 -42.90 -32.48 -14.24
C ASN A 3 -41.56 -31.74 -14.38
N VAL A 4 -40.46 -32.47 -14.25
CA VAL A 4 -39.11 -31.96 -14.47
C VAL A 4 -38.80 -32.12 -15.95
N ASP A 5 -38.55 -31.02 -16.66
CA ASP A 5 -38.09 -31.07 -18.06
C ASP A 5 -36.65 -31.58 -18.10
N ILE A 6 -36.49 -32.84 -18.52
CA ILE A 6 -35.21 -33.53 -18.69
C ILE A 6 -34.82 -33.43 -20.18
N ASP A 7 -33.53 -33.25 -20.49
CA ASP A 7 -33.03 -33.30 -21.87
C ASP A 7 -32.80 -34.75 -22.37
N ASN A 8 -32.48 -34.89 -23.66
CA ASN A 8 -32.29 -36.20 -24.28
C ASN A 8 -31.10 -36.99 -23.70
N ASP A 9 -30.19 -36.32 -23.01
CA ASP A 9 -29.02 -36.93 -22.37
C ASP A 9 -29.25 -37.21 -20.87
N GLY A 10 -30.47 -36.98 -20.37
CA GLY A 10 -30.88 -37.31 -19.00
C GLY A 10 -30.59 -36.23 -17.95
N PHE A 11 -30.16 -35.03 -18.35
CA PHE A 11 -29.91 -33.92 -17.44
C PHE A 11 -31.14 -33.01 -17.28
N GLN A 12 -31.32 -32.46 -16.07
CA GLN A 12 -32.38 -31.52 -15.78
C GLN A 12 -32.09 -30.15 -16.41
N LYS A 13 -33.01 -29.66 -17.26
CA LYS A 13 -32.91 -28.32 -17.84
C LYS A 13 -33.18 -27.26 -16.76
N VAL A 14 -32.15 -26.52 -16.36
CA VAL A 14 -32.28 -25.38 -15.43
C VAL A 14 -32.27 -24.05 -16.18
N LYS A 15 -33.18 -23.13 -15.81
CA LYS A 15 -33.19 -21.77 -16.36
C LYS A 15 -31.95 -21.01 -15.89
N SER A 16 -31.22 -20.40 -16.83
CA SER A 16 -30.07 -19.54 -16.54
C SER A 16 -30.50 -18.34 -15.67
N LYS A 17 -29.98 -18.25 -14.44
CA LYS A 17 -30.16 -17.07 -13.57
C LYS A 17 -29.24 -15.93 -14.04
N ARG A 18 -29.58 -15.26 -15.15
CA ARG A 18 -28.82 -14.10 -15.67
C ARG A 18 -28.82 -12.86 -14.75
N LEU A 19 -29.67 -12.82 -13.73
CA LEU A 19 -29.87 -11.62 -12.90
C LEU A 19 -28.83 -11.42 -11.78
N SER A 20 -27.98 -12.41 -11.46
CA SER A 20 -27.03 -12.27 -10.34
C SER A 20 -25.66 -11.69 -10.73
N LYS A 21 -25.33 -11.61 -12.02
CA LYS A 21 -23.98 -11.22 -12.48
C LYS A 21 -23.80 -9.72 -12.75
N ASN A 22 -24.88 -8.95 -12.77
CA ASN A 22 -24.87 -7.52 -13.11
C ASN A 22 -25.31 -6.62 -11.94
N LYS A 23 -24.93 -6.96 -10.71
CA LYS A 23 -24.97 -5.95 -9.64
C LYS A 23 -23.71 -5.11 -9.80
N PRO A 24 -23.78 -3.82 -10.16
CA PRO A 24 -22.60 -2.97 -10.10
C PRO A 24 -22.09 -3.00 -8.67
N THR A 25 -20.87 -3.47 -8.47
CA THR A 25 -20.22 -3.44 -7.16
C THR A 25 -20.11 -1.97 -6.77
N ARG A 26 -21.02 -1.49 -5.91
CA ARG A 26 -21.01 -0.11 -5.39
C ARG A 26 -19.76 0.02 -4.52
N ILE A 27 -18.65 0.46 -5.11
CA ILE A 27 -17.44 0.78 -4.37
C ILE A 27 -17.76 2.00 -3.51
N PRO A 28 -17.71 1.90 -2.17
CA PRO A 28 -17.93 3.05 -1.32
C PRO A 28 -16.86 4.10 -1.63
N PRO A 29 -17.23 5.39 -1.74
CA PRO A 29 -16.24 6.44 -1.94
C PRO A 29 -15.29 6.43 -0.74
N LYS A 30 -14.02 6.09 -0.98
CA LYS A 30 -12.97 6.28 0.02
C LYS A 30 -12.75 7.79 0.12
N ALA A 31 -13.31 8.41 1.15
CA ALA A 31 -12.92 9.75 1.53
C ALA A 31 -11.46 9.68 1.98
N ILE A 32 -10.52 10.00 1.07
CA ILE A 32 -9.12 10.17 1.42
C ILE A 32 -9.04 11.47 2.19
N GLN A 33 -9.15 11.37 3.52
CA GLN A 33 -8.88 12.50 4.40
C GLN A 33 -7.36 12.58 4.54
N PHE A 34 -6.76 13.57 3.89
CA PHE A 34 -5.37 13.92 4.15
C PHE A 34 -5.35 14.70 5.46
N ASP A 35 -4.94 14.04 6.54
CA ASP A 35 -4.62 14.73 7.79
C ASP A 35 -3.47 15.68 7.50
N LYS A 36 -3.76 16.98 7.48
CA LYS A 36 -2.72 18.01 7.51
C LYS A 36 -2.08 17.94 8.89
N ARG A 37 -1.05 17.12 9.02
CA ARG A 37 -0.21 17.13 10.21
C ARG A 37 0.78 18.28 10.07
N ASP A 38 0.66 19.26 10.96
CA ASP A 38 1.70 20.26 11.11
C ASP A 38 2.98 19.54 11.53
N VAL A 39 4.00 19.62 10.68
CA VAL A 39 5.29 19.00 10.95
C VAL A 39 6.01 19.86 11.98
N VAL A 40 5.94 19.45 13.24
CA VAL A 40 6.71 20.08 14.31
C VAL A 40 8.17 19.66 14.15
N VAL A 41 9.00 20.57 13.63
CA VAL A 41 10.44 20.36 13.54
C VAL A 41 11.06 20.75 14.88
N GLU A 42 11.55 19.75 15.62
CA GLU A 42 12.33 19.97 16.84
C GLU A 42 13.76 20.43 16.45
N VAL A 43 13.92 21.73 16.27
CA VAL A 43 15.15 22.39 15.80
C VAL A 43 16.38 21.95 16.61
N GLU A 44 16.24 21.83 17.93
CA GLU A 44 17.34 21.44 18.82
C GLU A 44 17.85 20.02 18.54
N LYS A 45 16.95 19.06 18.31
CA LYS A 45 17.35 17.68 17.96
C LYS A 45 18.01 17.62 16.59
N VAL A 46 17.52 18.43 15.64
CA VAL A 46 18.14 18.53 14.31
C VAL A 46 19.55 19.10 14.42
N PHE A 47 19.72 20.16 15.21
CA PHE A 47 21.03 20.76 15.45
C PHE A 47 22.01 19.78 16.08
N GLN A 48 21.59 19.05 17.12
CA GLN A 48 22.42 18.03 17.77
C GLN A 48 22.84 16.93 16.78
N ARG A 49 21.92 16.44 15.94
CA ARG A 49 22.23 15.43 14.91
C ARG A 49 23.28 15.91 13.92
N ILE A 50 23.17 17.16 13.46
CA ILE A 50 24.14 17.76 12.53
C ILE A 50 25.51 17.82 13.21
N GLN A 51 25.58 18.33 14.44
CA GLN A 51 26.85 18.41 15.18
C GLN A 51 27.48 17.03 15.37
N SER A 52 26.71 16.03 15.81
CA SER A 52 27.22 14.66 15.97
C SER A 52 27.75 14.09 14.65
N ALA A 53 27.00 14.25 13.55
CA ALA A 53 27.45 13.76 12.24
C ALA A 53 28.75 14.45 11.77
N VAL A 54 28.91 15.74 12.05
CA VAL A 54 30.15 16.47 11.73
C VAL A 54 31.33 15.93 12.53
N GLU A 55 31.15 15.71 13.83
CA GLU A 55 32.23 15.15 14.67
C GLU A 55 32.58 13.71 14.25
N ASP A 56 31.58 12.88 13.95
CA ASP A 56 31.78 11.52 13.44
C ASP A 56 32.61 11.50 12.16
N LEU A 57 32.33 12.43 11.24
CA LEU A 57 33.10 12.56 10.00
C LEU A 57 34.53 13.05 10.25
N ARG A 58 34.74 13.98 11.19
CA ARG A 58 36.08 14.48 11.54
C ARG A 58 36.98 13.38 12.09
N VAL A 59 36.44 12.47 12.88
CA VAL A 59 37.20 11.36 13.47
C VAL A 59 37.20 10.09 12.60
N SER A 60 36.56 10.13 11.43
CA SER A 60 36.43 8.97 10.56
C SER A 60 37.75 8.64 9.87
N ASN A 61 38.43 7.62 10.40
CA ASN A 61 39.63 7.04 9.79
C ASN A 61 39.35 6.45 8.40
N TYR A 62 38.13 5.96 8.17
CA TYR A 62 37.72 5.45 6.85
C TYR A 62 37.68 6.57 5.82
N LEU A 63 37.05 7.70 6.16
CA LEU A 63 37.00 8.87 5.29
C LEU A 63 38.41 9.41 5.02
N GLY A 64 39.24 9.54 6.05
CA GLY A 64 40.64 9.96 5.88
C GLY A 64 41.43 9.00 4.99
N GLY A 65 41.24 7.69 5.18
CA GLY A 65 41.87 6.67 4.33
C GLY A 65 41.45 6.77 2.87
N PHE A 66 40.15 6.98 2.60
CA PHE A 66 39.65 7.16 1.24
C PHE A 66 40.18 8.45 0.58
N LEU A 67 40.16 9.57 1.31
CA LEU A 67 40.63 10.85 0.76
C LEU A 67 42.14 10.87 0.49
N ASN A 68 42.94 10.15 1.28
CA ASN A 68 44.39 10.04 1.06
C ASN A 68 44.78 9.06 -0.06
N THR A 69 43.83 8.30 -0.61
CA THR A 69 44.05 7.37 -1.74
C THR A 69 43.75 7.97 -3.11
N VAL A 70 43.24 9.21 -3.16
CA VAL A 70 43.02 10.01 -4.37
C VAL A 70 44.16 11.00 -4.53
#